data_AF-A0A813IVS2-F1
#
_entry.id   AF-A0A813IVS2-F1
#
_cell.length_a   1.000
_cell.length_b   1.000
_cell.length_c   1.000
_cell.angle_alpha   90.00
_cell.angle_beta   90.00
_cell.angle_gamma   90.00
#
_symmetry.space_group_name_H-M   'P 1'
#
loop_
_entity.id
_entity.type
_entity.pdbx_description
1 polymer ?
#
loop_
_entity_poly.entity_id
_entity_poly.type
_entity_poly.pdbx_seq_one_letter_code
_entity_poly.pdbx_strand_id
1 'polypeptide(L)'
;MKLADTTEERQLVADEERGRWIAVVVALLLLIDCPGRTLALQSADPTRVIGMSIGKTRTSTMRGYLKAWGKFSRWLRLWADELWPSTAARLLDYFLILLDEPCAMSAPQIFWQAFAWLEKAAGYNVDARLSAESSVKQALDFANTALSCKAPPRKQAPRLPACVRASMEVMVVTTTYVMALRFFAWCLLIMNWGSLRFDDIQHLLPGRLRMLGDLMVAELTQTKTTGAGKRVREVPLAIWKGCSLTGTPWLEAGLVMLELVDKLERDFLLPRAHHEGQYFLNQVAKYTDAASLLRATLCQLKTLKLTIAGGWVETSDKLLPEVLCAGFWTLHSGRAGLPSECAMLGFTKSERDLLGRWCPGGSADYTRTYRQCVAAMQRRVVEAHCCDGAANLSEEYDINDAMATYLGKAVGPQEAETILAAWTASTRSYAQQMIAAHSVEPHGAAGTPAVDRPATPRHPAMQVPADGGPGMDSSYVIIYTRGRRSARLHRTTGGCYWAGIEVWDSEAYKGLPAAGLYDSRCKFCFPEDKVTGAAPSSESGSETDSSDSDAQ
;
A
#
# COMPACT_ATOMS: atom_id res chain seq x y z
N MET A 1 -22.31 -22.36 -16.04
CA MET A 1 -23.37 -21.33 -16.21
C MET A 1 -23.84 -20.81 -14.83
N LYS A 2 -22.92 -20.54 -13.89
CA LYS A 2 -23.22 -19.93 -12.56
C LYS A 2 -22.29 -18.76 -12.17
N LEU A 3 -21.23 -18.47 -12.95
CA LEU A 3 -20.38 -17.27 -12.78
C LEU A 3 -21.09 -15.91 -13.02
N ALA A 4 -22.21 -15.89 -13.73
CA ALA A 4 -22.93 -14.65 -14.03
C ALA A 4 -23.53 -14.03 -12.76
N ASP A 5 -24.11 -14.85 -11.88
CA ASP A 5 -24.87 -14.43 -10.70
C ASP A 5 -23.97 -13.69 -9.68
N THR A 6 -22.76 -14.18 -9.43
CA THR A 6 -21.81 -13.56 -8.49
C THR A 6 -21.13 -12.30 -9.05
N THR A 7 -20.87 -12.28 -10.36
CA THR A 7 -20.33 -11.09 -11.04
C THR A 7 -21.37 -9.99 -11.08
N GLU A 8 -22.64 -10.34 -11.36
CA GLU A 8 -23.78 -9.43 -11.33
C GLU A 8 -24.03 -8.89 -9.92
N GLU A 9 -24.00 -9.73 -8.88
CA GLU A 9 -24.15 -9.30 -7.48
C GLU A 9 -23.07 -8.27 -7.08
N ARG A 10 -21.82 -8.43 -7.51
CA ARG A 10 -20.77 -7.43 -7.27
C ARG A 10 -20.94 -6.16 -8.05
N GLN A 11 -21.34 -6.30 -9.31
CA GLN A 11 -21.61 -5.14 -10.14
C GLN A 11 -22.75 -4.34 -9.51
N LEU A 12 -23.78 -5.01 -8.98
CA LEU A 12 -24.85 -4.40 -8.19
C LEU A 12 -24.32 -3.71 -6.93
N VAL A 13 -23.51 -4.36 -6.10
CA VAL A 13 -22.91 -3.73 -4.89
C VAL A 13 -22.03 -2.52 -5.26
N ALA A 14 -21.25 -2.61 -6.33
CA ALA A 14 -20.42 -1.53 -6.82
C ALA A 14 -21.25 -0.37 -7.37
N ASP A 15 -22.35 -0.67 -8.05
CA ASP A 15 -23.30 0.31 -8.60
C ASP A 15 -24.14 0.96 -7.48
N GLU A 16 -24.51 0.22 -6.43
CA GLU A 16 -25.13 0.75 -5.21
C GLU A 16 -24.16 1.69 -4.48
N GLU A 17 -22.91 1.28 -4.28
CA GLU A 17 -21.89 2.13 -3.65
C GLU A 17 -21.69 3.39 -4.49
N ARG A 18 -21.57 3.25 -5.81
CA ARG A 18 -21.46 4.39 -6.74
C ARG A 18 -22.69 5.30 -6.64
N GLY A 19 -23.88 4.72 -6.57
CA GLY A 19 -25.15 5.43 -6.40
C GLY A 19 -25.20 6.27 -5.12
N ARG A 20 -24.72 5.73 -3.99
CA ARG A 20 -24.61 6.49 -2.73
C ARG A 20 -23.73 7.73 -2.87
N TRP A 21 -22.59 7.62 -3.53
CA TRP A 21 -21.69 8.77 -3.74
C TRP A 21 -22.25 9.76 -4.76
N ILE A 22 -22.97 9.30 -5.78
CA ILE A 22 -23.72 10.18 -6.70
C ILE A 22 -24.76 10.99 -5.93
N ALA A 23 -25.52 10.37 -5.04
CA ALA A 23 -26.52 11.05 -4.22
C ALA A 23 -25.93 12.19 -3.38
N VAL A 24 -24.72 12.01 -2.84
CA VAL A 24 -24.00 13.08 -2.11
C VAL A 24 -23.68 14.27 -3.03
N VAL A 25 -23.21 14.02 -4.25
CA VAL A 25 -22.92 15.08 -5.23
C VAL A 25 -24.19 15.78 -5.67
N VAL A 26 -25.27 15.02 -5.92
CA VAL A 26 -26.58 15.57 -6.28
C VAL A 26 -27.09 16.50 -5.19
N ALA A 27 -27.09 16.04 -3.93
CA ALA A 27 -27.53 16.85 -2.80
C ALA A 27 -26.73 18.15 -2.68
N LEU A 28 -25.42 18.09 -2.91
CA LEU A 28 -24.56 19.27 -2.93
C LEU A 28 -24.92 20.24 -4.06
N LEU A 29 -25.08 19.74 -5.29
CA LEU A 29 -25.33 20.58 -6.46
C LEU A 29 -26.74 21.17 -6.50
N LEU A 30 -27.72 20.51 -5.87
CA LEU A 30 -29.06 21.06 -5.68
C LEU A 30 -29.12 22.19 -4.64
N LEU A 31 -28.15 22.24 -3.72
CA LEU A 31 -28.08 23.24 -2.66
C LEU A 31 -27.46 24.56 -3.14
N ILE A 32 -26.59 24.53 -4.14
CA ILE A 32 -25.87 25.70 -4.66
C ILE A 32 -26.53 26.25 -5.92
N ASP A 33 -26.43 27.55 -6.15
CA ASP A 33 -26.92 28.15 -7.39
C ASP A 33 -25.89 27.98 -8.51
N CYS A 34 -26.12 26.97 -9.37
CA CYS A 34 -25.22 26.62 -10.46
C CYS A 34 -25.98 26.28 -11.75
N PRO A 35 -25.34 26.40 -12.94
CA PRO A 35 -26.01 26.14 -14.21
C PRO A 35 -26.65 24.75 -14.32
N GLY A 36 -25.99 23.74 -13.75
CA GLY A 36 -26.46 22.37 -13.71
C GLY A 36 -27.75 22.22 -12.90
N ARG A 37 -27.91 22.97 -11.80
CA ARG A 37 -29.17 23.02 -11.03
C ARG A 37 -30.27 23.68 -11.84
N THR A 38 -30.00 24.82 -12.48
CA THR A 38 -30.97 25.52 -13.33
C THR A 38 -31.50 24.63 -14.45
N LEU A 39 -30.61 23.91 -15.14
CA LEU A 39 -30.99 22.93 -16.16
C LEU A 39 -31.76 21.75 -15.56
N ALA A 40 -31.31 21.22 -14.42
CA ALA A 40 -31.95 20.09 -13.77
C ALA A 40 -33.38 20.39 -13.32
N LEU A 41 -33.65 21.60 -12.80
CA LEU A 41 -34.99 22.02 -12.38
C LEU A 41 -35.99 22.18 -13.54
N GLN A 42 -35.52 22.25 -14.79
CA GLN A 42 -36.38 22.23 -15.99
C GLN A 42 -36.74 20.80 -16.42
N SER A 43 -36.12 19.78 -15.84
CA SER A 43 -36.38 18.38 -16.13
C SER A 43 -37.43 17.80 -15.18
N ALA A 44 -38.13 16.76 -15.65
CA ALA A 44 -39.01 15.95 -14.80
C ALA A 44 -38.26 15.18 -13.69
N ASP A 45 -36.94 14.99 -13.83
CA ASP A 45 -36.10 14.31 -12.83
C ASP A 45 -34.76 15.06 -12.62
N PRO A 46 -34.77 16.11 -11.77
CA PRO A 46 -33.58 16.92 -11.50
C PRO A 46 -32.41 16.12 -10.92
N THR A 47 -32.70 15.15 -10.06
CA THR A 47 -31.70 14.28 -9.41
C THR A 47 -30.96 13.44 -10.44
N ARG A 48 -31.67 12.84 -11.40
CA ARG A 48 -31.05 12.04 -12.45
C ARG A 48 -30.27 12.88 -13.44
N VAL A 49 -30.72 14.10 -13.77
CA VAL A 49 -29.97 15.04 -14.62
C VAL A 49 -28.61 15.36 -14.04
N ILE A 50 -28.55 15.72 -12.75
CA ILE A 50 -27.27 15.95 -12.07
C ILE A 50 -26.46 14.66 -11.96
N GLY A 51 -27.10 13.53 -11.67
CA GLY A 51 -26.44 12.23 -11.63
C GLY A 51 -25.74 11.87 -12.95
N MET A 52 -26.31 12.26 -14.10
CA MET A 52 -25.71 12.05 -15.42
C MET A 52 -24.46 12.92 -15.65
N SER A 53 -24.39 14.12 -15.09
CA SER A 53 -23.25 15.05 -15.29
C SER A 53 -21.93 14.54 -14.69
N ILE A 54 -22.02 13.65 -13.69
CA ILE A 54 -20.88 12.98 -13.04
C ILE A 54 -20.13 12.07 -14.02
N GLY A 55 -20.82 11.52 -15.02
CA GLY A 55 -20.23 10.70 -16.07
C GLY A 55 -19.52 9.44 -15.56
N LYS A 56 -18.37 9.10 -16.15
CA LYS A 56 -17.62 7.85 -15.90
C LYS A 56 -16.66 7.90 -14.69
N THR A 57 -16.80 8.88 -13.80
CA THR A 57 -15.92 9.00 -12.64
C THR A 57 -16.04 7.78 -11.72
N ARG A 58 -14.90 7.22 -11.32
CA ARG A 58 -14.84 6.04 -10.44
C ARG A 58 -15.25 6.39 -9.02
N THR A 59 -15.87 5.44 -8.31
CA THR A 59 -16.29 5.60 -6.91
C THR A 59 -15.15 6.02 -5.98
N SER A 60 -13.95 5.46 -6.13
CA SER A 60 -12.77 5.86 -5.35
C SER A 60 -12.32 7.30 -5.64
N THR A 61 -12.40 7.75 -6.90
CA THR A 61 -12.08 9.13 -7.29
C THR A 61 -13.10 10.10 -6.72
N MET A 62 -14.41 9.80 -6.83
CA MET A 62 -15.46 10.64 -6.23
C MET A 62 -15.26 10.79 -4.73
N ARG A 63 -14.97 9.70 -4.01
CA ARG A 63 -14.65 9.74 -2.58
C ARG A 63 -13.47 10.65 -2.26
N GLY A 64 -12.37 10.51 -3.02
CA GLY A 64 -11.18 11.34 -2.84
C GLY A 64 -11.49 12.82 -3.06
N TYR A 65 -12.24 13.14 -4.12
CA TYR A 65 -12.61 14.50 -4.45
C TYR A 65 -13.58 15.11 -3.45
N LEU A 66 -14.64 14.40 -3.06
CA LEU A 66 -15.59 14.87 -2.05
C LEU A 66 -14.91 15.07 -0.69
N LYS A 67 -13.90 14.26 -0.34
CA LYS A 67 -13.12 14.47 0.88
C LYS A 67 -12.26 15.74 0.80
N ALA A 68 -11.61 15.99 -0.33
CA ALA A 68 -10.82 17.20 -0.54
C ALA A 68 -11.71 18.45 -0.56
N TRP A 69 -12.81 18.41 -1.30
CA TRP A 69 -13.84 19.45 -1.29
C TRP A 69 -14.44 19.67 0.10
N GLY A 70 -14.70 18.61 0.86
CA GLY A 70 -15.26 18.71 2.20
C GLY A 70 -14.43 19.59 3.14
N LYS A 71 -13.10 19.52 3.05
CA LYS A 71 -12.20 20.41 3.81
C LYS A 71 -12.35 21.87 3.39
N PHE A 72 -12.29 22.13 2.08
CA PHE A 72 -12.45 23.47 1.53
C PHE A 72 -13.83 24.06 1.85
N SER A 73 -14.91 23.31 1.64
CA SER A 73 -16.28 23.78 1.89
C SER A 73 -16.52 24.13 3.35
N ARG A 74 -15.88 23.42 4.30
CA ARG A 74 -15.95 23.76 5.72
C ARG A 74 -15.24 25.08 6.00
N TRP A 75 -14.01 25.22 5.50
CA TRP A 75 -13.26 26.47 5.61
C TRP A 75 -14.02 27.65 4.99
N LEU A 76 -14.56 27.47 3.79
CA LEU A 76 -15.29 28.50 3.04
C LEU A 76 -16.55 28.95 3.80
N ARG A 77 -17.31 28.03 4.38
CA ARG A 77 -18.48 28.35 5.21
C ARG A 77 -18.08 29.11 6.47
N LEU A 78 -17.01 28.70 7.14
CA LEU A 78 -16.56 29.36 8.37
C LEU A 78 -16.00 30.76 8.12
N TRP A 79 -15.28 30.93 7.00
CA TRP A 79 -14.57 32.18 6.73
C TRP A 79 -15.41 33.20 5.94
N ALA A 80 -16.24 32.73 5.01
CA ALA A 80 -16.99 33.57 4.08
C ALA A 80 -18.51 33.37 4.12
N ASP A 81 -19.02 32.45 4.94
CA ASP A 81 -20.43 32.02 4.95
C ASP A 81 -20.95 31.63 3.56
N GLU A 82 -20.06 31.10 2.71
CA GLU A 82 -20.35 30.73 1.33
C GLU A 82 -20.48 29.21 1.19
N LEU A 83 -21.51 28.76 0.46
CA LEU A 83 -21.70 27.34 0.11
C LEU A 83 -20.84 26.91 -1.09
N TRP A 84 -20.48 27.88 -1.94
CA TRP A 84 -19.71 27.74 -3.16
C TRP A 84 -18.89 29.03 -3.36
N PRO A 85 -17.63 28.95 -3.80
CA PRO A 85 -16.77 30.12 -3.88
C PRO A 85 -17.31 31.11 -4.91
N SER A 86 -17.48 32.36 -4.47
CA SER A 86 -17.94 33.47 -5.32
C SER A 86 -16.85 34.03 -6.24
N THR A 87 -15.58 33.85 -5.87
CA THR A 87 -14.42 34.43 -6.57
C THR A 87 -13.21 33.50 -6.54
N ALA A 88 -12.30 33.69 -7.51
CA ALA A 88 -11.02 32.98 -7.53
C ALA A 88 -10.16 33.26 -6.29
N ALA A 89 -10.30 34.43 -5.65
CA ALA A 89 -9.59 34.77 -4.42
C ALA A 89 -9.79 33.72 -3.33
N ARG A 90 -11.00 33.15 -3.20
CA ARG A 90 -11.29 32.09 -2.23
C ARG A 90 -10.40 30.85 -2.43
N LEU A 91 -10.08 30.51 -3.67
CA LEU A 91 -9.18 29.39 -3.97
C LEU A 91 -7.72 29.74 -3.65
N LEU A 92 -7.31 30.98 -3.96
CA LEU A 92 -5.97 31.47 -3.68
C LEU A 92 -5.69 31.47 -2.16
N ASP A 93 -6.62 32.01 -1.37
CA ASP A 93 -6.52 32.03 0.09
C ASP A 93 -6.46 30.61 0.67
N TYR A 94 -7.23 29.68 0.09
CA TYR A 94 -7.14 28.29 0.51
C TYR A 94 -5.81 27.63 0.15
N PHE A 95 -5.19 27.97 -0.99
CA PHE A 95 -3.84 27.49 -1.29
C PHE A 95 -2.81 28.03 -0.29
N LEU A 96 -2.94 29.28 0.16
CA LEU A 96 -2.08 29.83 1.21
C LEU A 96 -2.22 29.03 2.52
N ILE A 97 -3.45 28.67 2.91
CA ILE A 97 -3.68 27.80 4.07
C ILE A 97 -3.02 26.43 3.88
N LEU A 98 -3.13 25.83 2.68
CA LEU A 98 -2.46 24.56 2.40
C LEU A 98 -0.93 24.65 2.45
N LEU A 99 -0.36 25.82 2.16
CA LEU A 99 1.08 26.07 2.26
C LEU A 99 1.55 26.21 3.70
N ASP A 100 0.72 26.79 4.56
CA ASP A 100 0.99 26.97 5.98
C ASP A 100 0.72 25.68 6.78
N GLU A 101 -0.21 24.84 6.33
CA GLU A 101 -0.49 23.54 6.91
C GLU A 101 0.62 22.52 6.63
N PRO A 102 0.93 21.60 7.58
CA PRO A 102 1.76 20.44 7.32
C PRO A 102 0.99 19.40 6.50
N CYS A 103 0.74 19.71 5.22
CA CYS A 103 0.01 18.87 4.30
C CYS A 103 0.93 18.10 3.34
N ALA A 104 0.40 17.04 2.71
CA ALA A 104 1.14 16.33 1.68
C ALA A 104 1.29 17.21 0.43
N MET A 105 2.44 17.14 -0.24
CA MET A 105 2.71 17.86 -1.50
C MET A 105 1.64 17.70 -2.59
N SER A 106 0.92 16.57 -2.60
CA SER A 106 -0.16 16.34 -3.57
C SER A 106 -1.50 16.98 -3.17
N ALA A 107 -1.63 17.56 -1.98
CA ALA A 107 -2.89 18.08 -1.48
C ALA A 107 -3.44 19.25 -2.32
N PRO A 108 -2.66 20.27 -2.73
CA PRO A 108 -3.15 21.32 -3.62
C PRO A 108 -3.67 20.77 -4.94
N GLN A 109 -2.90 19.86 -5.55
CA GLN A 109 -3.28 19.22 -6.81
C GLN A 109 -4.58 18.42 -6.69
N ILE A 110 -4.74 17.65 -5.61
CA ILE A 110 -5.94 16.84 -5.39
C ILE A 110 -7.15 17.76 -5.14
N PHE A 111 -6.99 18.83 -4.36
CA PHE A 111 -8.04 19.82 -4.14
C PHE A 111 -8.47 20.49 -5.46
N TRP A 112 -7.52 21.00 -6.23
CA TRP A 112 -7.83 21.65 -7.51
C TRP A 112 -8.54 20.69 -8.47
N GLN A 113 -8.09 19.44 -8.57
CA GLN A 113 -8.75 18.43 -9.39
C GLN A 113 -10.19 18.13 -8.92
N ALA A 114 -10.39 18.07 -7.61
CA ALA A 114 -11.71 17.86 -7.02
C ALA A 114 -12.65 19.02 -7.34
N PHE A 115 -12.16 20.25 -7.18
CA PHE A 115 -12.93 21.46 -7.46
C PHE A 115 -13.25 21.60 -8.95
N ALA A 116 -12.27 21.45 -9.84
CA ALA A 116 -12.46 21.46 -11.28
C ALA A 116 -13.46 20.38 -11.77
N TRP A 117 -13.43 19.21 -11.13
CA TRP A 117 -14.39 18.15 -11.40
C TRP A 117 -15.81 18.51 -10.93
N LEU A 118 -15.96 19.12 -9.74
CA LEU A 118 -17.25 19.60 -9.25
C LEU A 118 -17.80 20.75 -10.12
N GLU A 119 -16.97 21.70 -10.55
CA GLU A 119 -17.37 22.76 -11.48
C GLU A 119 -17.91 22.20 -12.80
N LYS A 120 -17.25 21.14 -13.31
CA LYS A 120 -17.73 20.44 -14.50
C LYS A 120 -19.09 19.75 -14.24
N ALA A 121 -19.24 19.07 -13.10
CA ALA A 121 -20.49 18.40 -12.74
C ALA A 121 -21.64 19.41 -12.48
N ALA A 122 -21.30 20.60 -11.97
CA ALA A 122 -22.19 21.73 -11.75
C ALA A 122 -22.59 22.45 -13.04
N GLY A 123 -22.09 22.04 -14.20
CA GLY A 123 -22.50 22.57 -15.51
C GLY A 123 -21.83 23.90 -15.90
N TYR A 124 -20.77 24.35 -15.20
CA TYR A 124 -20.04 25.54 -15.62
C TYR A 124 -19.29 25.30 -16.94
N ASN A 125 -19.43 26.22 -17.90
CA ASN A 125 -18.60 26.28 -19.10
C ASN A 125 -17.15 26.62 -18.74
N VAL A 126 -16.18 26.25 -19.58
CA VAL A 126 -14.75 26.41 -19.27
C VAL A 126 -14.40 27.86 -18.90
N ASP A 127 -14.98 28.84 -19.61
CA ASP A 127 -14.71 30.27 -19.38
C ASP A 127 -15.31 30.80 -18.07
N ALA A 128 -16.30 30.09 -17.51
CA ALA A 128 -16.96 30.44 -16.25
C ALA A 128 -16.40 29.66 -15.04
N ARG A 129 -15.35 28.87 -15.22
CA ARG A 129 -14.73 28.06 -14.16
C ARG A 129 -13.59 28.83 -13.50
N LEU A 130 -13.69 29.01 -12.19
CA LEU A 130 -12.63 29.56 -11.36
C LEU A 130 -11.38 28.66 -11.42
N SER A 131 -11.53 27.34 -11.52
CA SER A 131 -10.38 26.43 -11.68
C SER A 131 -9.61 26.63 -12.99
N ALA A 132 -10.24 27.23 -14.00
CA ALA A 132 -9.63 27.46 -15.31
C ALA A 132 -8.86 28.79 -15.39
N GLU A 133 -9.09 29.72 -14.45
CA GLU A 133 -8.41 31.01 -14.39
C GLU A 133 -6.89 30.87 -14.30
N SER A 134 -6.18 31.80 -14.94
CA SER A 134 -4.72 31.79 -14.99
C SER A 134 -4.09 31.98 -13.61
N SER A 135 -4.65 32.87 -12.78
CA SER A 135 -4.21 33.14 -11.40
C SER A 135 -4.26 31.88 -10.52
N VAL A 136 -5.36 31.14 -10.59
CA VAL A 136 -5.56 29.89 -9.83
C VAL A 136 -4.58 28.81 -10.26
N LYS A 137 -4.33 28.65 -11.57
CA LYS A 137 -3.34 27.70 -12.08
C LYS A 137 -1.92 28.06 -11.66
N GLN A 138 -1.54 29.33 -11.74
CA GLN A 138 -0.23 29.81 -11.30
C GLN A 138 -0.05 29.60 -9.80
N ALA A 139 -1.07 29.87 -8.99
CA ALA A 139 -1.04 29.61 -7.55
C ALA A 139 -0.94 28.12 -7.21
N LEU A 140 -1.62 27.25 -7.97
CA LEU A 140 -1.47 25.81 -7.85
C LEU A 140 -0.03 25.37 -8.16
N ASP A 141 0.56 25.86 -9.25
CA ASP A 141 1.93 25.52 -9.66
C ASP A 141 2.94 26.01 -8.61
N PHE A 142 2.74 27.22 -8.08
CA PHE A 142 3.51 27.75 -6.96
C PHE A 142 3.38 26.86 -5.72
N ALA A 143 2.15 26.50 -5.32
CA ALA A 143 1.91 25.68 -4.14
C ALA A 143 2.52 24.28 -4.26
N ASN A 144 2.36 23.65 -5.43
CA ASN A 144 3.00 22.37 -5.74
C ASN A 144 4.53 22.48 -5.64
N THR A 145 5.13 23.55 -6.15
CA THR A 145 6.58 23.78 -6.12
C THR A 145 7.08 24.01 -4.69
N ALA A 146 6.44 24.90 -3.94
CA ALA A 146 6.82 25.24 -2.57
C ALA A 146 6.72 24.03 -1.62
N LEU A 147 5.66 23.21 -1.75
CA LEU A 147 5.56 21.97 -0.98
C LEU A 147 6.53 20.90 -1.47
N SER A 148 6.90 20.89 -2.75
CA SER A 148 7.90 19.95 -3.29
C SER A 148 9.28 20.19 -2.70
N CYS A 149 9.68 21.46 -2.52
CA CYS A 149 10.96 21.82 -1.88
C CYS A 149 11.08 21.27 -0.45
N LYS A 150 9.95 21.14 0.27
CA LYS A 150 9.90 20.63 1.65
C LYS A 150 9.53 19.15 1.74
N ALA A 151 9.17 18.52 0.62
CA ALA A 151 8.67 17.15 0.62
C ALA A 151 9.82 16.14 0.75
N PRO A 152 9.67 15.12 1.62
CA PRO A 152 10.60 14.00 1.57
C PRO A 152 10.51 13.32 0.19
N PRO A 153 11.60 12.67 -0.28
CA PRO A 153 11.60 11.94 -1.53
C PRO A 153 10.41 10.98 -1.62
N ARG A 154 9.86 10.83 -2.83
CA ARG A 154 8.74 9.90 -3.08
C ARG A 154 9.12 8.50 -2.58
N LYS A 155 8.37 8.01 -1.58
CA LYS A 155 8.52 6.66 -1.07
C LYS A 155 8.07 5.66 -2.14
N GLN A 156 9.00 4.84 -2.61
CA GLN A 156 8.70 3.67 -3.44
C GLN A 156 8.65 2.42 -2.55
N ALA A 157 7.79 1.47 -2.90
CA ALA A 157 7.73 0.21 -2.18
C ALA A 157 9.06 -0.55 -2.38
N PRO A 158 9.75 -0.98 -1.32
CA PRO A 158 10.96 -1.78 -1.45
C PRO A 158 10.65 -3.09 -2.18
N ARG A 159 11.56 -3.54 -3.05
CA ARG A 159 11.43 -4.84 -3.73
C ARG A 159 11.60 -5.99 -2.73
N LEU A 160 11.03 -7.16 -3.03
CA LEU A 160 11.23 -8.36 -2.22
C LEU A 160 12.63 -8.97 -2.53
N PRO A 161 13.51 -9.12 -1.54
CA PRO A 161 14.84 -9.68 -1.77
C PRO A 161 14.79 -11.16 -2.16
N ALA A 162 15.87 -11.67 -2.76
CA ALA A 162 15.98 -13.07 -3.16
C ALA A 162 15.70 -14.07 -2.02
N CYS A 163 16.28 -13.86 -0.84
CA CYS A 163 16.08 -14.75 0.32
C CYS A 163 14.61 -14.82 0.79
N VAL A 164 13.87 -13.71 0.72
CA VAL A 164 12.44 -13.65 1.09
C VAL A 164 11.62 -14.42 0.06
N ARG A 165 11.89 -14.24 -1.24
CA ARG A 165 11.20 -15.00 -2.30
C ARG A 165 11.48 -16.48 -2.17
N ALA A 166 12.74 -16.87 -2.03
CA ALA A 166 13.15 -18.26 -1.85
C ALA A 166 12.45 -18.92 -0.66
N SER A 167 12.39 -18.21 0.48
CA SER A 167 11.69 -18.70 1.68
C SER A 167 10.18 -18.83 1.47
N MET A 168 9.57 -17.92 0.69
CA MET A 168 8.17 -18.05 0.30
C MET A 168 7.94 -19.27 -0.61
N GLU A 169 8.83 -19.57 -1.54
CA GLU A 169 8.71 -20.76 -2.41
C GLU A 169 8.69 -22.05 -1.58
N VAL A 170 9.58 -22.16 -0.59
CA VAL A 170 9.62 -23.28 0.36
C VAL A 170 8.36 -23.30 1.25
N MET A 171 7.90 -22.14 1.73
CA MET A 171 6.67 -22.05 2.54
C MET A 171 5.44 -22.57 1.78
N VAL A 172 5.30 -22.24 0.49
CA VAL A 172 4.17 -22.67 -0.35
C VAL A 172 4.05 -24.20 -0.34
N VAL A 173 5.16 -24.92 -0.47
CA VAL A 173 5.17 -26.39 -0.52
C VAL A 173 5.14 -27.04 0.88
N THR A 174 5.45 -26.30 1.93
CA THR A 174 5.55 -26.81 3.31
C THR A 174 4.19 -26.89 3.99
N THR A 175 3.70 -28.11 4.23
CA THR A 175 2.34 -28.37 4.74
C THR A 175 2.14 -28.05 6.23
N THR A 176 3.20 -27.77 6.98
CA THR A 176 3.11 -27.41 8.41
C THR A 176 2.63 -25.97 8.62
N TYR A 177 2.74 -25.09 7.61
CA TYR A 177 2.14 -23.77 7.68
C TYR A 177 0.64 -23.81 7.41
N VAL A 178 -0.09 -22.88 8.03
CA VAL A 178 -1.52 -22.74 7.78
C VAL A 178 -1.80 -22.33 6.33
N MET A 179 -2.92 -22.82 5.80
CA MET A 179 -3.30 -22.68 4.39
C MET A 179 -3.27 -21.22 3.92
N ALA A 180 -3.75 -20.28 4.73
CA ALA A 180 -3.79 -18.86 4.38
C ALA A 180 -2.41 -18.26 4.10
N LEU A 181 -1.37 -18.64 4.86
CA LEU A 181 -0.02 -18.13 4.66
C LEU A 181 0.61 -18.73 3.41
N ARG A 182 0.45 -20.04 3.20
CA ARG A 182 0.96 -20.74 2.02
C ARG A 182 0.34 -20.20 0.74
N PHE A 183 -0.98 -20.07 0.71
CA PHE A 183 -1.70 -19.52 -0.44
C PHE A 183 -1.34 -18.04 -0.68
N PHE A 184 -1.19 -17.24 0.39
CA PHE A 184 -0.80 -15.83 0.24
C PHE A 184 0.65 -15.67 -0.24
N ALA A 185 1.58 -16.51 0.23
CA ALA A 185 2.95 -16.58 -0.29
C ALA A 185 2.96 -16.90 -1.79
N TRP A 186 2.12 -17.86 -2.23
CA TRP A 186 1.93 -18.16 -3.65
C TRP A 186 1.41 -16.94 -4.43
N CYS A 187 0.40 -16.23 -3.92
CA CYS A 187 -0.08 -14.99 -4.54
C CYS A 187 1.02 -13.92 -4.64
N LEU A 188 1.85 -13.72 -3.62
CA LEU A 188 2.96 -12.76 -3.64
C LEU A 188 4.03 -13.14 -4.69
N LEU A 189 4.33 -14.43 -4.84
CA LEU A 189 5.24 -14.92 -5.87
C LEU A 189 4.68 -14.70 -7.28
N ILE A 190 3.38 -14.91 -7.49
CA ILE A 190 2.70 -14.54 -8.74
C ILE A 190 2.79 -13.03 -8.98
N MET A 191 2.59 -12.20 -7.95
CA MET A 191 2.77 -10.74 -8.08
C MET A 191 4.17 -10.37 -8.52
N ASN A 192 5.17 -11.04 -7.95
CA ASN A 192 6.57 -10.80 -8.25
C ASN A 192 6.92 -11.18 -9.69
N TRP A 193 6.69 -12.43 -10.05
CA TRP A 193 7.04 -12.97 -11.37
C TRP A 193 6.12 -12.46 -12.49
N GLY A 194 4.91 -12.02 -12.16
CA GLY A 194 3.97 -11.39 -13.09
C GLY A 194 4.00 -9.85 -13.11
N SER A 195 4.81 -9.20 -12.25
CA SER A 195 4.84 -7.73 -12.11
C SER A 195 3.45 -7.09 -11.90
N LEU A 196 2.59 -7.77 -11.14
CA LEU A 196 1.17 -7.43 -10.96
C LEU A 196 0.95 -6.46 -9.79
N ARG A 197 -0.11 -5.64 -9.87
CA ARG A 197 -0.61 -4.92 -8.68
C ARG A 197 -1.39 -5.88 -7.78
N PHE A 198 -1.59 -5.45 -6.54
CA PHE A 198 -2.50 -6.15 -5.62
C PHE A 198 -3.91 -6.30 -6.21
N ASP A 199 -4.48 -5.21 -6.75
CA ASP A 199 -5.80 -5.26 -7.39
C ASP A 199 -5.85 -6.25 -8.56
N ASP A 200 -4.75 -6.41 -9.31
CA ASP A 200 -4.69 -7.33 -10.45
C ASP A 200 -4.77 -8.79 -9.98
N ILE A 201 -4.14 -9.14 -8.84
CA ILE A 201 -4.28 -10.45 -8.20
C ILE A 201 -5.68 -10.67 -7.66
N GLN A 202 -6.22 -9.68 -6.94
CA GLN A 202 -7.51 -9.80 -6.29
C GLN A 202 -8.61 -10.17 -7.30
N HIS A 203 -8.59 -9.57 -8.49
CA HIS A 203 -9.58 -9.79 -9.55
C HIS A 203 -9.15 -10.82 -10.60
N LEU A 204 -8.04 -11.54 -10.37
CA LEU A 204 -7.67 -12.65 -11.22
C LEU A 204 -8.71 -13.76 -11.06
N LEU A 205 -9.23 -14.31 -12.15
CA LEU A 205 -10.25 -15.33 -12.12
C LEU A 205 -9.61 -16.71 -11.87
N PRO A 206 -9.90 -17.39 -10.74
CA PRO A 206 -9.38 -18.73 -10.43
C PRO A 206 -9.50 -19.70 -11.60
N GLY A 207 -10.71 -19.84 -12.17
CA GLY A 207 -10.97 -20.76 -13.28
C GLY A 207 -10.28 -20.41 -14.61
N ARG A 208 -9.60 -19.26 -14.70
CA ARG A 208 -8.79 -18.89 -15.87
C ARG A 208 -7.30 -19.16 -15.70
N LEU A 209 -6.85 -19.50 -14.48
CA LEU A 209 -5.47 -19.93 -14.24
C LEU A 209 -5.30 -21.36 -14.71
N ARG A 210 -4.33 -21.58 -15.59
CA ARG A 210 -3.99 -22.93 -16.06
C ARG A 210 -2.55 -23.02 -16.52
N MET A 211 -2.03 -24.24 -16.54
CA MET A 211 -0.78 -24.55 -17.23
C MET A 211 -1.04 -24.69 -18.75
N LEU A 212 -0.15 -24.11 -19.54
CA LEU A 212 -0.05 -24.25 -20.99
C LEU A 212 1.41 -24.56 -21.33
N GLY A 213 1.74 -25.85 -21.46
CA GLY A 213 3.13 -26.30 -21.47
C GLY A 213 3.84 -25.86 -20.19
N ASP A 214 5.00 -25.22 -20.33
CA ASP A 214 5.79 -24.72 -19.21
C ASP A 214 5.37 -23.33 -18.71
N LEU A 215 4.21 -22.82 -19.11
CA LEU A 215 3.73 -21.50 -18.70
C LEU A 215 2.42 -21.61 -17.93
N MET A 216 2.38 -21.05 -16.73
CA MET A 216 1.11 -20.69 -16.12
C MET A 216 0.59 -19.44 -16.83
N VAL A 217 -0.63 -19.52 -17.35
CA VAL A 217 -1.28 -18.43 -18.08
C VAL A 217 -2.62 -18.10 -17.45
N ALA A 218 -3.01 -16.83 -17.58
CA ALA A 218 -4.35 -16.34 -17.26
C ALA A 218 -4.66 -15.07 -18.05
N GLU A 219 -5.87 -14.57 -17.90
CA GLU A 219 -6.33 -13.31 -18.50
C GLU A 219 -6.89 -12.40 -17.42
N LEU A 220 -6.34 -11.19 -17.33
CA LEU A 220 -6.81 -10.13 -16.44
C LEU A 220 -7.94 -9.36 -17.13
N THR A 221 -9.17 -9.60 -16.69
CA THR A 221 -10.39 -8.98 -17.22
C THR A 221 -10.67 -7.60 -16.60
N GLN A 222 -10.13 -7.34 -15.40
CA GLN A 222 -10.28 -6.07 -14.70
C GLN A 222 -8.92 -5.55 -14.22
N THR A 223 -8.50 -4.39 -14.74
CA THR A 223 -7.30 -3.69 -14.25
C THR A 223 -7.53 -2.18 -14.25
N LYS A 224 -6.52 -1.39 -13.86
CA LYS A 224 -6.59 0.08 -13.98
C LYS A 224 -6.90 0.51 -15.42
N THR A 225 -6.35 -0.16 -16.44
CA THR A 225 -6.45 0.23 -17.86
C THR A 225 -7.31 -0.72 -18.70
N THR A 226 -7.77 -1.85 -18.15
CA THR A 226 -8.68 -2.81 -18.83
C THR A 226 -10.00 -3.02 -18.09
N GLY A 227 -11.01 -3.55 -18.78
CA GLY A 227 -12.36 -3.77 -18.26
C GLY A 227 -13.47 -3.18 -19.14
N ALA A 228 -14.73 -3.41 -18.75
CA ALA A 228 -15.91 -2.98 -19.50
C ALA A 228 -15.84 -1.48 -19.87
N GLY A 229 -15.99 -1.17 -21.16
CA GLY A 229 -15.93 0.20 -21.68
C GLY A 229 -14.54 0.81 -21.87
N LYS A 230 -13.44 0.03 -21.72
CA LYS A 230 -12.06 0.45 -22.04
C LYS A 230 -11.58 -0.19 -23.36
N ARG A 231 -10.55 0.41 -23.98
CA ARG A 231 -10.00 -0.02 -25.28
C ARG A 231 -9.46 -1.46 -25.25
N VAL A 232 -8.75 -1.83 -24.18
CA VAL A 232 -8.23 -3.19 -23.99
C VAL A 232 -9.14 -3.92 -23.01
N ARG A 233 -9.74 -5.03 -23.45
CA ARG A 233 -10.70 -5.79 -22.65
C ARG A 233 -10.02 -6.75 -21.68
N GLU A 234 -8.96 -7.42 -22.12
CA GLU A 234 -8.25 -8.43 -21.34
C GLU A 234 -6.73 -8.28 -21.51
N VAL A 235 -5.95 -8.59 -20.46
CA VAL A 235 -4.49 -8.61 -20.51
C VAL A 235 -3.98 -10.02 -20.20
N PRO A 236 -3.16 -10.63 -21.07
CA PRO A 236 -2.59 -11.93 -20.78
C PRO A 236 -1.55 -11.85 -19.65
N LEU A 237 -1.57 -12.84 -18.77
CA LEU A 237 -0.53 -13.16 -17.80
C LEU A 237 0.23 -14.39 -18.28
N ALA A 238 1.55 -14.41 -18.10
CA ALA A 238 2.40 -15.58 -18.31
C ALA A 238 3.49 -15.65 -17.24
N ILE A 239 3.61 -16.81 -16.60
CA ILE A 239 4.68 -17.12 -15.65
C ILE A 239 5.29 -18.47 -16.03
N TRP A 240 6.58 -18.47 -16.31
CA TRP A 240 7.32 -19.70 -16.59
C TRP A 240 7.39 -20.58 -15.35
N LYS A 241 7.11 -21.87 -15.51
CA LYS A 241 7.15 -22.89 -14.45
C LYS A 241 8.50 -22.94 -13.73
N GLY A 242 9.59 -22.65 -14.45
CA GLY A 242 10.94 -22.57 -13.89
C GLY A 242 11.25 -21.28 -13.12
N CYS A 243 10.29 -20.38 -12.90
CA CYS A 243 10.43 -19.18 -12.06
C CYS A 243 10.62 -19.55 -10.58
N SER A 244 11.74 -20.18 -10.23
CA SER A 244 12.08 -20.55 -8.86
C SER A 244 13.54 -20.27 -8.57
N LEU A 245 13.80 -19.66 -7.41
CA LEU A 245 15.15 -19.47 -6.89
C LEU A 245 15.67 -20.71 -6.15
N THR A 246 14.76 -21.57 -5.70
CA THR A 246 15.07 -22.78 -4.90
C THR A 246 14.91 -24.08 -5.68
N GLY A 247 14.37 -24.03 -6.90
CA GLY A 247 13.94 -25.21 -7.65
C GLY A 247 12.66 -25.87 -7.13
N THR A 248 12.01 -25.32 -6.10
CA THR A 248 10.76 -25.89 -5.57
C THR A 248 9.59 -25.65 -6.52
N PRO A 249 8.67 -26.62 -6.70
CA PRO A 249 7.53 -26.52 -7.61
C PRO A 249 6.38 -25.70 -6.98
N TRP A 250 6.68 -24.49 -6.49
CA TRP A 250 5.75 -23.64 -5.78
C TRP A 250 4.57 -23.20 -6.65
N LEU A 251 4.79 -23.03 -7.96
CA LEU A 251 3.76 -22.56 -8.88
C LEU A 251 2.64 -23.60 -9.01
N GLU A 252 3.00 -24.86 -9.24
CA GLU A 252 2.06 -25.98 -9.31
C GLU A 252 1.45 -26.32 -7.96
N ALA A 253 2.24 -26.28 -6.88
CA ALA A 253 1.71 -26.51 -5.54
C ALA A 253 0.59 -25.51 -5.19
N GLY A 254 0.72 -24.25 -5.62
CA GLY A 254 -0.33 -23.27 -5.44
C GLY A 254 -1.55 -23.44 -6.35
N LEU A 255 -1.39 -24.00 -7.57
CA LEU A 255 -2.53 -24.40 -8.38
C LEU A 255 -3.32 -25.54 -7.71
N VAL A 256 -2.63 -26.52 -7.12
CA VAL A 256 -3.28 -27.56 -6.31
C VAL A 256 -3.99 -26.96 -5.09
N MET A 257 -3.36 -25.99 -4.39
CA MET A 257 -4.04 -25.28 -3.31
C MET A 257 -5.26 -24.50 -3.81
N LEU A 258 -5.19 -23.90 -5.00
CA LEU A 258 -6.32 -23.19 -5.59
C LEU A 258 -7.52 -24.12 -5.78
N GLU A 259 -7.33 -25.35 -6.27
CA GLU A 259 -8.42 -26.34 -6.39
C GLU A 259 -9.07 -26.67 -5.03
N LEU A 260 -8.27 -26.71 -3.96
CA LEU A 260 -8.78 -26.94 -2.60
C LEU A 260 -9.53 -25.74 -2.01
N VAL A 261 -9.07 -24.53 -2.35
CA VAL A 261 -9.60 -23.25 -1.86
C VAL A 261 -10.80 -22.80 -2.70
N ASP A 262 -10.87 -23.17 -3.97
CA ASP A 262 -11.88 -22.75 -4.96
C ASP A 262 -12.99 -23.78 -5.14
N LYS A 263 -13.64 -24.12 -4.02
CA LYS A 263 -14.79 -25.05 -4.00
C LYS A 263 -16.09 -24.44 -4.57
N LEU A 264 -16.07 -23.15 -4.90
CA LEU A 264 -17.18 -22.38 -5.44
C LEU A 264 -16.65 -21.66 -6.68
N GLU A 265 -17.41 -21.62 -7.79
CA GLU A 265 -17.05 -20.87 -9.01
C GLU A 265 -16.92 -19.36 -8.69
N ARG A 266 -15.78 -18.93 -8.15
CA ARG A 266 -15.53 -17.55 -7.72
C ARG A 266 -14.87 -16.75 -8.83
N ASP A 267 -15.15 -15.45 -8.81
CA ASP A 267 -14.67 -14.44 -9.75
C ASP A 267 -13.52 -13.59 -9.17
N PHE A 268 -12.76 -14.12 -8.21
CA PHE A 268 -11.65 -13.45 -7.51
C PHE A 268 -10.68 -14.48 -6.94
N LEU A 269 -9.38 -14.19 -7.00
CA LEU A 269 -8.35 -15.13 -6.57
C LEU A 269 -8.12 -15.11 -5.06
N LEU A 270 -8.21 -13.93 -4.45
CA LEU A 270 -7.81 -13.74 -3.07
C LEU A 270 -9.02 -13.62 -2.14
N PRO A 271 -9.51 -14.73 -1.58
CA PRO A 271 -10.53 -14.70 -0.56
C PRO A 271 -9.99 -14.27 0.80
N ARG A 272 -10.90 -13.74 1.61
CA ARG A 272 -10.63 -13.34 2.99
C ARG A 272 -10.35 -14.59 3.82
N ALA A 273 -9.19 -14.63 4.46
CA ALA A 273 -8.83 -15.71 5.37
C ALA A 273 -9.67 -15.66 6.66
N HIS A 274 -10.00 -16.82 7.20
CA HIS A 274 -10.46 -16.94 8.58
C HIS A 274 -9.36 -16.49 9.55
N HIS A 275 -9.71 -16.08 10.77
CA HIS A 275 -8.75 -15.53 11.73
C HIS A 275 -7.64 -16.53 12.13
N GLU A 276 -7.92 -17.83 12.11
CA GLU A 276 -6.94 -18.90 12.32
C GLU A 276 -6.12 -19.25 11.07
N GLY A 277 -6.52 -18.74 9.90
CA GLY A 277 -5.83 -19.00 8.63
C GLY A 277 -5.97 -20.41 8.06
N GLN A 278 -6.79 -21.28 8.66
CA GLN A 278 -6.96 -22.66 8.19
C GLN A 278 -7.83 -22.78 6.92
N TYR A 279 -8.79 -21.89 6.75
CA TYR A 279 -9.70 -21.86 5.61
C TYR A 279 -10.06 -20.42 5.22
N PHE A 280 -10.77 -20.29 4.10
CA PHE A 280 -11.16 -19.01 3.52
C PHE A 280 -12.66 -18.81 3.54
N LEU A 281 -13.08 -17.56 3.76
CA LEU A 281 -14.46 -17.11 3.63
C LEU A 281 -14.75 -16.81 2.15
N ASN A 282 -16.00 -16.97 1.72
CA ASN A 282 -16.43 -16.58 0.37
C ASN A 282 -16.65 -15.04 0.27
N GLN A 283 -15.64 -14.27 0.67
CA GLN A 283 -15.62 -12.81 0.63
C GLN A 283 -14.29 -12.37 0.06
N VAL A 284 -14.28 -11.33 -0.76
CA VAL A 284 -13.02 -10.79 -1.29
C VAL A 284 -12.20 -10.18 -0.15
N ALA A 285 -10.90 -10.51 -0.10
CA ALA A 285 -10.00 -9.89 0.86
C ALA A 285 -9.88 -8.38 0.57
N LYS A 286 -10.09 -7.54 1.58
CA LYS A 286 -9.81 -6.10 1.47
C LYS A 286 -8.31 -5.86 1.57
N TYR A 287 -7.87 -4.67 1.17
CA TYR A 287 -6.46 -4.26 1.30
C TYR A 287 -5.90 -4.48 2.71
N THR A 288 -6.68 -4.18 3.75
CA THR A 288 -6.28 -4.38 5.15
C THR A 288 -6.14 -5.86 5.53
N ASP A 289 -7.01 -6.72 4.99
CA ASP A 289 -6.91 -8.18 5.22
C ASP A 289 -5.62 -8.71 4.58
N ALA A 290 -5.36 -8.34 3.33
CA ALA A 290 -4.15 -8.74 2.61
C ALA A 290 -2.86 -8.16 3.21
N ALA A 291 -2.88 -6.91 3.69
CA ALA A 291 -1.72 -6.30 4.34
C ALA A 291 -1.38 -6.99 5.67
N SER A 292 -2.40 -7.46 6.41
CA SER A 292 -2.20 -8.28 7.61
C SER A 292 -1.62 -9.66 7.25
N LEU A 293 -2.13 -10.30 6.20
CA LEU A 293 -1.58 -11.58 5.71
C LEU A 293 -0.13 -11.43 5.23
N LEU A 294 0.23 -10.32 4.58
CA LEU A 294 1.62 -10.02 4.21
C LEU A 294 2.52 -10.03 5.43
N ARG A 295 2.17 -9.27 6.47
CA ARG A 295 2.97 -9.21 7.70
C ARG A 295 3.07 -10.57 8.38
N ALA A 296 1.95 -11.27 8.51
CA ALA A 296 1.91 -12.61 9.10
C ALA A 296 2.79 -13.60 8.31
N THR A 297 2.72 -13.58 6.97
CA THR A 297 3.53 -14.42 6.09
C THR A 297 5.02 -14.13 6.29
N LEU A 298 5.42 -12.86 6.23
CA LEU A 298 6.81 -12.43 6.39
C LEU A 298 7.40 -12.83 7.76
N CYS A 299 6.63 -12.68 8.85
CA CYS A 299 7.07 -13.09 10.20
C CYS A 299 7.21 -14.61 10.37
N GLN A 300 6.58 -15.40 9.50
CA GLN A 300 6.69 -16.86 9.56
C GLN A 300 7.85 -17.42 8.74
N LEU A 301 8.44 -16.63 7.83
CA LEU A 301 9.58 -17.06 7.03
C LEU A 301 10.79 -17.42 7.91
N LYS A 302 11.49 -18.48 7.50
CA LYS A 302 12.71 -18.96 8.14
C LYS A 302 13.88 -18.81 7.19
N THR A 303 15.11 -18.77 7.73
CA THR A 303 16.29 -18.83 6.88
C THR A 303 16.37 -20.19 6.19
N LEU A 304 17.03 -20.23 5.03
CA LEU A 304 17.16 -21.45 4.25
C LEU A 304 18.59 -21.98 4.30
N LYS A 305 18.70 -23.30 4.17
CA LYS A 305 19.95 -24.01 4.01
C LYS A 305 19.94 -24.91 2.77
N LEU A 306 21.03 -24.86 1.99
CA LEU A 306 21.27 -25.80 0.89
C LEU A 306 21.72 -27.15 1.47
N THR A 307 21.03 -28.21 1.08
CA THR A 307 21.39 -29.59 1.43
C THR A 307 22.47 -30.12 0.49
N ILE A 308 23.19 -31.16 0.94
CA ILE A 308 24.21 -31.86 0.13
C ILE A 308 23.59 -32.42 -1.16
N ALA A 309 22.31 -32.77 -1.13
CA ALA A 309 21.56 -33.28 -2.30
C ALA A 309 21.12 -32.17 -3.27
N GLY A 310 21.50 -30.90 -3.05
CA GLY A 310 21.16 -29.78 -3.92
C GLY A 310 19.77 -29.16 -3.72
N GLY A 311 18.99 -29.65 -2.74
CA GLY A 311 17.69 -29.07 -2.37
C GLY A 311 17.79 -28.03 -1.25
N TRP A 312 16.86 -27.08 -1.20
CA TRP A 312 16.75 -26.09 -0.13
C TRP A 312 15.79 -26.54 0.97
N VAL A 313 16.19 -26.36 2.23
CA VAL A 313 15.37 -26.67 3.41
C VAL A 313 15.33 -25.49 4.37
N GLU A 314 14.25 -25.37 5.13
CA GLU A 314 14.17 -24.38 6.21
C GLU A 314 15.09 -24.75 7.38
N THR A 315 15.63 -23.73 8.04
CA THR A 315 16.28 -23.87 9.35
C THR A 315 15.26 -23.68 10.49
N SER A 316 15.72 -23.68 11.74
CA SER A 316 14.94 -23.24 12.90
C SER A 316 14.79 -21.72 12.99
N ASP A 317 15.69 -20.97 12.35
CA ASP A 317 15.88 -19.55 12.61
C ASP A 317 14.94 -18.70 11.76
N LYS A 318 14.40 -17.63 12.35
CA LYS A 318 13.55 -16.69 11.62
C LYS A 318 14.37 -15.91 10.59
N LEU A 319 13.78 -15.69 9.41
CA LEU A 319 14.42 -14.89 8.37
C LEU A 319 14.47 -13.41 8.75
N LEU A 320 13.38 -12.92 9.35
CA LEU A 320 13.33 -11.56 9.87
C LEU A 320 13.82 -11.57 11.32
N PRO A 321 14.81 -10.73 11.68
CA PRO A 321 15.32 -10.67 13.05
C PRO A 321 14.26 -10.16 14.02
N GLU A 322 13.42 -9.21 13.59
CA GLU A 322 12.38 -8.61 14.41
C GLU A 322 11.04 -8.50 13.67
N VAL A 323 9.94 -8.56 14.42
CA VAL A 323 8.57 -8.49 13.87
C VAL A 323 8.33 -7.17 13.13
N LEU A 324 8.93 -6.07 13.61
CA LEU A 324 8.77 -4.76 13.00
C LEU A 324 9.36 -4.67 11.58
N CYS A 325 10.32 -5.53 11.23
CA CYS A 325 10.87 -5.61 9.87
C CYS A 325 9.80 -5.98 8.83
N ALA A 326 8.77 -6.74 9.24
CA ALA A 326 7.66 -7.10 8.33
C ALA A 326 6.84 -5.88 7.88
N GLY A 327 6.91 -4.75 8.60
CA GLY A 327 6.28 -3.49 8.24
C GLY A 327 6.99 -2.71 7.11
N PHE A 328 8.22 -3.12 6.76
CA PHE A 328 9.02 -2.47 5.71
C PHE A 328 8.47 -2.71 4.30
N TRP A 329 8.00 -3.93 4.02
CA TRP A 329 7.40 -4.28 2.74
C TRP A 329 5.89 -4.02 2.72
N THR A 330 5.37 -3.76 1.52
CA THR A 330 3.95 -3.50 1.28
C THR A 330 3.41 -4.44 0.23
N LEU A 331 2.09 -4.44 0.01
CA LEU A 331 1.48 -5.21 -1.08
C LEU A 331 2.00 -4.80 -2.47
N HIS A 332 2.64 -3.64 -2.60
CA HIS A 332 3.27 -3.21 -3.86
C HIS A 332 4.71 -3.70 -4.04
N SER A 333 5.31 -4.30 -3.00
CA SER A 333 6.71 -4.77 -3.02
C SER A 333 6.95 -5.89 -4.03
N GLY A 334 5.97 -6.78 -4.25
CA GLY A 334 6.08 -7.83 -5.27
C GLY A 334 6.22 -7.25 -6.68
N ARG A 335 5.49 -6.19 -7.01
CA ARG A 335 5.46 -5.63 -8.37
C ARG A 335 6.82 -5.14 -8.89
N ALA A 336 7.68 -4.68 -7.99
CA ALA A 336 8.93 -4.00 -8.35
C ALA A 336 10.10 -4.96 -8.56
N GLY A 337 9.97 -6.25 -8.21
CA GLY A 337 11.06 -7.22 -8.26
C GLY A 337 11.57 -7.46 -9.68
N LEU A 338 10.78 -8.18 -10.48
CA LEU A 338 11.19 -8.61 -11.82
C LEU A 338 11.61 -7.45 -12.76
N PRO A 339 10.92 -6.30 -12.84
CA PRO A 339 11.34 -5.21 -13.72
C PRO A 339 12.65 -4.55 -13.29
N SER A 340 13.00 -4.60 -12.00
CA SER A 340 14.29 -4.10 -11.50
C SER A 340 15.41 -5.07 -11.85
N GLU A 341 15.17 -6.37 -11.69
CA GLU A 341 16.13 -7.43 -12.05
C GLU A 341 16.41 -7.46 -13.55
N CYS A 342 15.37 -7.35 -14.38
CA CYS A 342 15.56 -7.21 -15.82
C CYS A 342 16.37 -5.93 -16.17
N ALA A 343 16.22 -4.85 -15.42
CA ALA A 343 17.00 -3.63 -15.66
C ALA A 343 18.49 -3.87 -15.39
N MET A 344 18.81 -4.57 -14.29
CA MET A 344 20.18 -4.94 -13.93
C MET A 344 20.81 -5.87 -14.98
N LEU A 345 20.01 -6.74 -15.59
CA LEU A 345 20.43 -7.63 -16.69
C LEU A 345 20.46 -6.95 -18.07
N GLY A 346 20.23 -5.63 -18.13
CA GLY A 346 20.39 -4.83 -19.34
C GLY A 346 19.22 -4.87 -20.32
N PHE A 347 18.05 -5.41 -19.92
CA PHE A 347 16.84 -5.34 -20.74
C PHE A 347 16.37 -3.90 -20.91
N THR A 348 15.99 -3.57 -22.14
CA THR A 348 15.52 -2.24 -22.52
C THR A 348 14.22 -1.87 -21.81
N LYS A 349 13.93 -0.57 -21.70
CA LYS A 349 12.64 -0.11 -21.15
C LYS A 349 11.45 -0.69 -21.91
N SER A 350 11.52 -0.78 -23.24
CA SER A 350 10.45 -1.33 -24.07
C SER A 350 10.14 -2.80 -23.78
N GLU A 351 11.17 -3.62 -23.51
CA GLU A 351 10.98 -5.02 -23.13
C GLU A 351 10.35 -5.13 -21.75
N ARG A 352 10.86 -4.35 -20.78
CA ARG A 352 10.36 -4.35 -19.40
C ARG A 352 8.92 -3.83 -19.29
N ASP A 353 8.53 -2.89 -20.14
CA ASP A 353 7.16 -2.37 -20.21
C ASP A 353 6.13 -3.48 -20.56
N LEU A 354 6.57 -4.64 -21.10
CA LEU A 354 5.74 -5.82 -21.33
C LEU A 354 5.34 -6.53 -20.02
N LEU A 355 6.23 -6.63 -19.03
CA LEU A 355 6.04 -7.43 -17.82
C LEU A 355 4.80 -7.02 -17.01
N GLY A 356 4.53 -5.70 -16.94
CA GLY A 356 3.34 -5.17 -16.26
C GLY A 356 2.40 -4.38 -17.19
N ARG A 357 2.60 -4.47 -18.52
CA ARG A 357 1.87 -3.74 -19.58
C ARG A 357 1.67 -2.26 -19.24
N TRP A 358 2.77 -1.59 -18.89
CA TRP A 358 2.75 -0.20 -18.41
C TRP A 358 2.33 0.81 -19.49
N CYS A 359 2.51 0.48 -20.76
CA CYS A 359 1.99 1.22 -21.91
C CYS A 359 1.16 0.30 -22.82
N PRO A 360 -0.15 0.12 -22.57
CA PRO A 360 -1.03 -0.54 -23.53
C PRO A 360 -1.32 0.42 -24.68
N GLY A 361 -0.51 0.36 -25.73
CA GLY A 361 -0.75 1.08 -26.98
C GLY A 361 0.39 0.93 -27.99
N GLY A 362 0.04 0.84 -29.28
CA GLY A 362 0.99 0.76 -30.39
C GLY A 362 1.20 -0.66 -30.91
N SER A 363 2.41 -0.97 -31.39
CA SER A 363 2.77 -2.30 -31.93
C SER A 363 2.67 -3.44 -30.90
N ALA A 364 2.63 -3.12 -29.59
CA ALA A 364 2.43 -4.06 -28.50
C ALA A 364 1.06 -4.78 -28.53
N ASP A 365 0.07 -4.20 -29.23
CA ASP A 365 -1.24 -4.82 -29.51
C ASP A 365 -1.13 -5.94 -30.57
N TYR A 366 -0.07 -5.94 -31.40
CA TYR A 366 0.20 -6.93 -32.44
C TYR A 366 1.22 -8.01 -32.04
N THR A 367 1.88 -7.87 -30.88
CA THR A 367 2.88 -8.84 -30.40
C THR A 367 2.22 -10.13 -29.93
N ARG A 368 2.03 -11.07 -30.86
CA ARG A 368 1.53 -12.43 -30.59
C ARG A 368 2.51 -13.32 -29.81
N THR A 369 3.77 -12.88 -29.68
CA THR A 369 4.85 -13.58 -28.97
C THR A 369 5.01 -13.16 -27.50
N TYR A 370 4.08 -12.36 -26.94
CA TYR A 370 4.15 -11.84 -25.57
C TYR A 370 4.60 -12.87 -24.53
N ARG A 371 3.97 -14.04 -24.53
CA ARG A 371 4.23 -15.10 -23.54
C ARG A 371 5.69 -15.58 -23.60
N GLN A 372 6.24 -15.71 -24.80
CA GLN A 372 7.62 -16.14 -25.03
C GLN A 372 8.61 -15.06 -24.59
N CYS A 373 8.34 -13.77 -24.89
CA CYS A 373 9.19 -12.67 -24.43
C CYS A 373 9.23 -12.57 -22.90
N VAL A 374 8.08 -12.69 -22.24
CA VAL A 374 8.00 -12.69 -20.77
C VAL A 374 8.73 -13.89 -20.16
N ALA A 375 8.50 -15.09 -20.72
CA ALA A 375 9.19 -16.30 -20.28
C ALA A 375 10.71 -16.21 -20.44
N ALA A 376 11.20 -15.61 -21.52
CA ALA A 376 12.62 -15.41 -21.75
C ALA A 376 13.25 -14.46 -20.72
N MET A 377 12.58 -13.34 -20.40
CA MET A 377 13.02 -12.44 -19.33
C MET A 377 13.04 -13.14 -17.96
N GLN A 378 11.97 -13.88 -17.65
CA GLN A 378 11.87 -14.65 -16.40
C GLN A 378 12.99 -15.69 -16.29
N ARG A 379 13.25 -16.45 -17.35
CA ARG A 379 14.34 -17.44 -17.41
C ARG A 379 15.70 -16.79 -17.20
N ARG A 380 15.98 -15.69 -17.90
CA ARG A 380 17.26 -14.99 -17.77
C ARG A 380 17.52 -14.48 -16.35
N VAL A 381 16.47 -14.06 -15.64
CA VAL A 381 16.54 -13.65 -14.23
C VAL A 381 16.82 -14.84 -13.32
N VAL A 382 16.16 -15.98 -13.54
CA VAL A 382 16.45 -17.22 -12.80
C VAL A 382 17.90 -17.67 -13.04
N GLU A 383 18.34 -17.75 -14.30
CA GLU A 383 19.72 -18.09 -14.68
C GLU A 383 20.73 -17.15 -14.02
N ALA A 384 20.43 -15.85 -13.93
CA ALA A 384 21.33 -14.91 -13.28
C ALA A 384 21.44 -15.12 -11.76
N HIS A 385 20.37 -15.57 -11.11
CA HIS A 385 20.40 -15.93 -9.68
C HIS A 385 21.01 -17.30 -9.43
N CYS A 386 20.80 -18.26 -10.33
CA CYS A 386 21.09 -19.68 -10.11
C CYS A 386 22.31 -20.22 -10.89
N CYS A 387 22.86 -19.48 -11.86
CA CYS A 387 23.92 -19.96 -12.74
C CYS A 387 25.07 -18.95 -12.97
N ASP A 388 24.82 -17.64 -13.09
CA ASP A 388 25.83 -16.66 -13.54
C ASP A 388 26.65 -15.98 -12.42
N GLY A 389 26.75 -16.61 -11.25
CA GLY A 389 27.41 -16.01 -10.10
C GLY A 389 26.50 -15.00 -9.40
N ALA A 390 25.57 -15.54 -8.61
CA ALA A 390 24.50 -14.87 -7.87
C ALA A 390 24.88 -13.60 -7.08
N ALA A 391 26.17 -13.29 -6.90
CA ALA A 391 26.67 -12.20 -6.07
C ALA A 391 26.05 -10.85 -6.45
N ASN A 392 26.05 -10.47 -7.74
CA ASN A 392 25.62 -9.13 -8.15
C ASN A 392 24.10 -8.89 -8.02
N LEU A 393 23.27 -9.93 -8.15
CA LEU A 393 21.81 -9.81 -7.97
C LEU A 393 21.34 -10.10 -6.53
N SER A 394 22.16 -10.79 -5.74
CA SER A 394 21.89 -11.12 -4.34
C SER A 394 22.43 -10.08 -3.37
N GLU A 395 23.30 -9.17 -3.82
CA GLU A 395 23.76 -8.03 -3.05
C GLU A 395 22.65 -6.96 -2.98
N GLU A 396 21.77 -7.14 -2.00
CA GLU A 396 20.56 -6.34 -1.77
C GLU A 396 20.85 -4.97 -1.09
N TYR A 397 21.90 -4.25 -1.50
CA TYR A 397 22.35 -3.02 -0.84
C TYR A 397 21.27 -1.93 -0.76
N ASP A 398 20.57 -1.67 -1.87
CA ASP A 398 19.51 -0.65 -1.91
C ASP A 398 18.35 -0.99 -0.96
N ILE A 399 18.07 -2.29 -0.76
CA ILE A 399 17.06 -2.75 0.19
C ILE A 399 17.57 -2.54 1.61
N ASN A 400 18.84 -2.85 1.88
CA ASN A 400 19.46 -2.67 3.19
C ASN A 400 19.52 -1.19 3.60
N ASP A 401 19.86 -0.28 2.68
CA ASP A 401 19.87 1.17 2.92
C ASP A 401 18.46 1.72 3.21
N ALA A 402 17.47 1.29 2.41
CA ALA A 402 16.08 1.64 2.66
C ALA A 402 15.56 1.07 3.98
N MET A 403 15.96 -0.16 4.35
CA MET A 403 15.63 -0.80 5.63
C MET A 403 16.27 -0.03 6.79
N ALA A 404 17.52 0.39 6.67
CA ALA A 404 18.21 1.21 7.69
C ALA A 404 17.43 2.51 7.96
N THR A 405 17.00 3.20 6.90
CA THR A 405 16.18 4.42 6.99
C THR A 405 14.82 4.15 7.66
N TYR A 406 14.20 3.00 7.37
CA TYR A 406 12.94 2.59 7.99
C TYR A 406 13.12 2.28 9.48
N LEU A 407 14.11 1.47 9.83
CA LEU A 407 14.42 1.06 11.20
C LEU A 407 14.82 2.26 12.06
N GLY A 408 15.68 3.15 11.54
CA GLY A 408 16.12 4.34 12.27
C GLY A 408 14.97 5.26 12.68
N LYS A 409 13.89 5.31 11.89
CA LYS A 409 12.66 6.05 12.24
C LYS A 409 11.76 5.31 13.22
N ALA A 410 11.83 3.98 13.25
CA ALA A 410 10.96 3.15 14.07
C ALA A 410 11.51 2.96 15.49
N VAL A 411 12.82 2.75 15.63
CA VAL A 411 13.48 2.35 16.89
C VAL A 411 14.70 3.21 17.26
N GLY A 412 15.05 4.20 16.43
CA GLY A 412 16.27 5.00 16.63
C GLY A 412 17.53 4.34 16.05
N PRO A 413 18.64 5.08 15.92
CA PRO A 413 19.79 4.67 15.12
C PRO A 413 20.54 3.45 15.66
N GLN A 414 20.72 3.34 16.98
CA GLN A 414 21.53 2.30 17.60
C GLN A 414 20.85 0.91 17.57
N GLU A 415 19.55 0.86 17.89
CA GLU A 415 18.77 -0.37 17.76
C GLU A 415 18.60 -0.76 16.29
N ALA A 416 18.40 0.23 15.41
CA ALA A 416 18.32 0.00 13.96
C ALA A 416 19.58 -0.66 13.40
N GLU A 417 20.78 -0.23 13.82
CA GLU A 417 22.05 -0.83 13.40
C GLU A 417 22.15 -2.30 13.81
N THR A 418 21.73 -2.63 15.03
CA THR A 418 21.73 -4.01 15.54
C THR A 418 20.79 -4.91 14.74
N ILE A 419 19.55 -4.46 14.52
CA ILE A 419 18.55 -5.20 13.74
C ILE A 419 19.03 -5.35 12.27
N LEU A 420 19.59 -4.28 11.70
CA LEU A 420 20.10 -4.30 10.32
C LEU A 420 21.28 -5.25 10.16
N ALA A 421 22.17 -5.34 11.15
CA ALA A 421 23.28 -6.29 11.14
C ALA A 421 22.79 -7.74 11.11
N ALA A 422 21.80 -8.08 11.94
CA ALA A 422 21.18 -9.41 11.97
C ALA A 422 20.44 -9.74 10.65
N TRP A 423 19.72 -8.77 10.08
CA TRP A 423 19.11 -8.90 8.76
C TRP A 423 20.16 -9.13 7.67
N THR A 424 21.22 -8.33 7.65
CA THR A 424 22.30 -8.43 6.66
C THR A 424 23.04 -9.76 6.75
N ALA A 425 23.23 -10.30 7.96
CA ALA A 425 23.79 -11.63 8.17
C ALA A 425 22.90 -12.72 7.53
N SER A 426 21.59 -12.63 7.70
CA SER A 426 20.62 -13.56 7.11
C SER A 426 20.62 -13.51 5.58
N THR A 427 20.63 -12.31 4.99
CA THR A 427 20.70 -12.14 3.53
C THR A 427 22.02 -12.63 2.96
N ARG A 428 23.14 -12.36 3.65
CA ARG A 428 24.48 -12.79 3.22
C ARG A 428 24.63 -14.30 3.30
N SER A 429 24.12 -14.94 4.35
CA SER A 429 24.12 -16.40 4.49
C SER A 429 23.42 -17.08 3.32
N TYR A 430 22.25 -16.57 2.91
CA TYR A 430 21.55 -17.07 1.73
C TYR A 430 22.37 -16.88 0.44
N ALA A 431 22.92 -15.68 0.22
CA ALA A 431 23.72 -15.37 -0.96
C ALA A 431 24.97 -16.26 -1.07
N GLN A 432 25.67 -16.50 0.04
CA GLN A 432 26.84 -17.38 0.10
C GLN A 432 26.48 -18.82 -0.25
N GLN A 433 25.33 -19.31 0.22
CA GLN A 433 24.86 -20.65 -0.11
C GLN A 433 24.43 -20.78 -1.57
N MET A 434 23.84 -19.73 -2.15
CA MET A 434 23.58 -19.69 -3.60
C MET A 434 24.91 -19.81 -4.36
N ILE A 435 25.91 -19.00 -4.04
CA ILE A 435 27.24 -19.07 -4.69
C ILE A 435 27.85 -20.47 -4.52
N ALA A 436 27.79 -21.05 -3.32
CA ALA A 436 28.30 -22.40 -3.06
C ALA A 436 27.59 -23.47 -3.90
N ALA A 437 26.28 -23.33 -4.15
CA ALA A 437 25.53 -24.23 -5.04
C ALA A 437 26.08 -24.24 -6.47
N HIS A 438 26.68 -23.13 -6.93
CA HIS A 438 27.23 -23.01 -8.27
C HIS A 438 28.65 -23.57 -8.37
N SER A 439 29.44 -23.51 -7.29
CA SER A 439 30.82 -24.02 -7.27
C SER A 439 30.90 -25.55 -7.28
N VAL A 440 29.78 -26.25 -7.12
CA VAL A 440 29.68 -27.70 -7.33
C VAL A 440 29.42 -27.93 -8.82
N GLU A 441 30.46 -28.26 -9.59
CA GLU A 441 30.30 -28.52 -11.02
C GLU A 441 29.22 -29.58 -11.29
N PRO A 442 28.26 -29.34 -12.19
CA PRO A 442 27.56 -30.42 -12.83
C PRO A 442 28.53 -31.08 -13.80
N HIS A 443 28.85 -32.36 -13.59
CA HIS A 443 29.52 -33.15 -14.62
C HIS A 443 28.71 -33.11 -15.92
N GLY A 444 29.19 -32.32 -16.88
CA GLY A 444 28.80 -32.37 -18.29
C GLY A 444 27.72 -31.36 -18.72
N ALA A 445 28.13 -30.15 -19.09
CA ALA A 445 27.47 -29.39 -20.16
C ALA A 445 28.46 -28.40 -20.79
N ALA A 446 28.64 -28.52 -22.11
CA ALA A 446 29.57 -27.73 -22.90
C ALA A 446 29.20 -26.23 -22.91
N GLY A 447 30.22 -25.38 -22.75
CA GLY A 447 30.08 -23.93 -22.66
C GLY A 447 29.69 -23.24 -23.98
N THR A 448 29.07 -22.07 -23.84
CA THR A 448 28.87 -21.08 -24.92
C THR A 448 29.56 -19.78 -24.50
N PRO A 449 30.18 -19.02 -25.42
CA PRO A 449 31.11 -17.96 -25.06
C PRO A 449 30.41 -16.67 -24.62
N ALA A 450 31.05 -15.99 -23.67
CA ALA A 450 30.63 -14.70 -23.12
C ALA A 450 30.71 -13.58 -24.16
N VAL A 451 29.72 -12.67 -24.13
CA VAL A 451 29.71 -11.42 -24.90
C VAL A 451 30.01 -10.27 -23.95
N ASP A 452 31.16 -9.61 -24.14
CA ASP A 452 31.56 -8.42 -23.39
C ASP A 452 30.65 -7.22 -23.69
N ARG A 453 30.32 -6.44 -22.65
CA ARG A 453 29.61 -5.16 -22.79
C ARG A 453 30.35 -4.04 -22.02
N PRO A 454 30.49 -2.81 -22.57
CA PRO A 454 31.34 -1.78 -21.99
C PRO A 454 30.66 -1.01 -20.84
N ALA A 455 31.48 -0.50 -19.91
CA ALA A 455 31.08 0.27 -18.74
C ALA A 455 30.65 1.72 -19.06
N THR A 456 29.70 2.26 -18.29
CA THR A 456 29.25 3.68 -18.34
C THR A 456 29.57 4.43 -17.05
N PRO A 457 29.88 5.75 -17.10
CA PRO A 457 30.41 6.51 -15.95
C PRO A 457 29.32 7.12 -15.04
N ARG A 458 29.64 7.30 -13.76
CA ARG A 458 28.80 7.89 -12.68
C ARG A 458 28.96 9.42 -12.60
N HIS A 459 27.89 10.14 -12.27
CA HIS A 459 27.91 11.57 -11.89
C HIS A 459 27.64 11.76 -10.37
N PRO A 460 28.12 12.85 -9.74
CA PRO A 460 28.13 13.02 -8.29
C PRO A 460 26.88 13.76 -7.73
N ALA A 461 26.59 13.49 -6.45
CA ALA A 461 25.48 14.04 -5.67
C ALA A 461 25.82 15.40 -5.02
N MET A 462 24.81 16.24 -4.79
CA MET A 462 24.91 17.56 -4.14
C MET A 462 24.09 17.59 -2.84
N GLN A 463 24.66 18.16 -1.77
CA GLN A 463 24.11 18.27 -0.40
C GLN A 463 23.41 19.62 -0.15
N VAL A 464 22.48 19.68 0.81
CA VAL A 464 21.95 20.93 1.41
C VAL A 464 21.70 20.77 2.93
N PRO A 465 21.94 21.80 3.79
CA PRO A 465 21.89 21.75 5.26
C PRO A 465 20.57 22.22 5.92
N ALA A 466 20.54 22.14 7.26
CA ALA A 466 19.43 22.23 8.23
C ALA A 466 19.10 23.62 8.81
N ASP A 467 17.89 23.81 9.37
CA ASP A 467 17.61 24.22 10.78
C ASP A 467 16.17 24.79 11.05
N GLY A 468 15.56 24.39 12.20
CA GLY A 468 15.15 25.27 13.32
C GLY A 468 13.74 25.92 13.50
N GLY A 469 12.89 25.37 14.40
CA GLY A 469 12.00 26.04 15.44
C GLY A 469 10.62 26.68 15.08
N PRO A 470 9.79 27.22 16.03
CA PRO A 470 9.14 26.66 17.27
C PRO A 470 7.64 27.08 17.58
N GLY A 471 6.90 26.29 18.41
CA GLY A 471 6.04 26.67 19.59
C GLY A 471 4.56 27.20 19.55
N MET A 472 3.60 26.56 20.27
CA MET A 472 2.45 27.19 20.98
C MET A 472 1.73 26.29 22.03
N ASP A 473 0.96 26.88 22.96
CA ASP A 473 1.12 26.74 24.43
C ASP A 473 -0.15 26.22 25.20
N SER A 474 -0.48 24.93 25.07
CA SER A 474 -1.38 24.20 25.97
C SER A 474 -0.73 22.86 26.33
N SER A 475 -1.01 22.30 27.51
CA SER A 475 -0.25 21.14 28.01
C SER A 475 -0.98 19.78 27.89
N TYR A 476 -2.32 19.75 28.01
CA TYR A 476 -3.11 18.51 27.99
C TYR A 476 -4.47 18.65 27.28
N VAL A 477 -4.95 17.55 26.69
CA VAL A 477 -6.29 17.46 26.09
C VAL A 477 -6.92 16.09 26.36
N ILE A 478 -8.21 16.06 26.67
CA ILE A 478 -9.01 14.83 26.79
C ILE A 478 -9.85 14.69 25.52
N ILE A 479 -9.76 13.52 24.89
CA ILE A 479 -10.52 13.19 23.68
C ILE A 479 -11.57 12.15 24.01
N TYR A 480 -12.82 12.44 23.66
CA TYR A 480 -13.95 11.54 23.86
C TYR A 480 -14.22 10.71 22.59
N THR A 481 -14.39 9.39 22.72
CA THR A 481 -14.74 8.51 21.59
C THR A 481 -15.96 7.63 21.90
N ARG A 482 -16.62 7.12 20.85
CA ARG A 482 -17.87 6.33 20.92
C ARG A 482 -19.04 7.07 21.59
N GLY A 483 -19.22 8.35 21.30
CA GLY A 483 -20.27 9.19 21.91
C GLY A 483 -20.07 9.39 23.42
N ARG A 484 -18.89 9.88 23.81
CA ARG A 484 -18.44 10.10 25.21
C ARG A 484 -18.36 8.88 26.13
N ARG A 485 -18.53 7.65 25.65
CA ARG A 485 -18.38 6.41 26.45
C ARG A 485 -16.93 6.02 26.77
N SER A 486 -15.96 6.75 26.24
CA SER A 486 -14.55 6.54 26.56
C SER A 486 -13.79 7.86 26.40
N ALA A 487 -13.05 8.23 27.44
CA ALA A 487 -12.27 9.45 27.53
C ALA A 487 -10.77 9.10 27.64
N ARG A 488 -9.94 9.68 26.78
CA ARG A 488 -8.49 9.43 26.78
C ARG A 488 -7.70 10.72 26.91
N LEU A 489 -6.71 10.73 27.82
CA LEU A 489 -5.85 11.88 28.08
C LEU A 489 -4.61 11.90 27.17
N HIS A 490 -4.31 13.07 26.62
CA HIS A 490 -3.16 13.34 25.76
C HIS A 490 -2.37 14.58 26.23
N ARG A 491 -1.08 14.66 25.88
CA ARG A 491 -0.24 15.87 25.99
C ARG A 491 -0.23 16.61 24.66
N THR A 492 -0.46 17.92 24.70
CA THR A 492 -0.44 18.81 23.52
C THR A 492 0.98 19.27 23.17
N THR A 493 1.90 19.32 24.14
CA THR A 493 3.34 19.48 23.91
C THR A 493 4.01 18.12 23.65
N GLY A 494 4.85 18.03 22.62
CA GLY A 494 5.51 16.78 22.18
C GLY A 494 4.88 16.10 20.96
N GLY A 495 3.96 16.77 20.24
CA GLY A 495 3.57 16.37 18.89
C GLY A 495 2.80 15.05 18.78
N CYS A 496 2.06 14.65 19.82
CA CYS A 496 1.16 13.52 19.69
C CYS A 496 0.11 13.84 18.63
N TYR A 497 0.12 13.10 17.50
CA TYR A 497 -0.80 13.32 16.39
C TYR A 497 -2.26 13.39 16.84
N TRP A 498 -2.66 12.64 17.87
CA TRP A 498 -4.01 12.67 18.42
C TRP A 498 -4.35 13.94 19.18
N ALA A 499 -3.38 14.56 19.88
CA ALA A 499 -3.60 15.76 20.68
C ALA A 499 -3.89 17.02 19.84
N GLY A 500 -3.57 16.99 18.55
CA GLY A 500 -3.83 18.09 17.60
C GLY A 500 -5.02 17.86 16.66
N ILE A 501 -5.84 16.82 16.91
CA ILE A 501 -7.05 16.56 16.12
C ILE A 501 -8.22 17.11 16.92
N GLU A 502 -8.88 18.15 16.40
CA GLU A 502 -10.26 18.45 16.79
C GLU A 502 -11.17 17.35 16.25
N VAL A 503 -11.21 16.25 17.00
CA VAL A 503 -12.32 15.32 16.96
C VAL A 503 -13.49 16.06 17.60
N TRP A 504 -14.71 15.86 17.10
CA TRP A 504 -15.93 16.64 17.39
C TRP A 504 -16.35 16.71 18.88
N ASP A 505 -15.55 16.20 19.82
CA ASP A 505 -15.83 16.19 21.24
C ASP A 505 -14.53 16.02 22.07
N SER A 506 -13.93 17.14 22.51
CA SER A 506 -12.68 17.16 23.30
C SER A 506 -12.62 18.38 24.22
N GLU A 507 -11.90 18.26 25.35
CA GLU A 507 -11.71 19.35 26.31
C GLU A 507 -10.21 19.55 26.62
N ALA A 508 -9.74 20.79 26.51
CA ALA A 508 -8.34 21.16 26.73
C ALA A 508 -8.11 21.70 28.14
N TYR A 509 -6.95 21.37 28.71
CA TYR A 509 -6.57 21.73 30.07
C TYR A 509 -5.14 22.28 30.09
N LYS A 510 -4.94 23.39 30.83
CA LYS A 510 -3.62 24.02 30.99
C LYS A 510 -2.69 23.21 31.92
N GLY A 511 -3.26 22.41 32.83
CA GLY A 511 -2.57 21.49 33.73
C GLY A 511 -3.13 20.06 33.63
N LEU A 512 -2.52 19.10 34.34
CA LEU A 512 -2.96 17.71 34.32
C LEU A 512 -4.40 17.58 34.88
N PRO A 513 -5.39 17.06 34.12
CA PRO A 513 -6.76 16.92 34.59
C PRO A 513 -6.90 15.90 35.73
N ALA A 514 -7.94 16.04 36.55
CA ALA A 514 -8.24 15.08 37.62
C ALA A 514 -8.49 13.66 37.06
N ALA A 515 -8.06 12.63 37.80
CA ALA A 515 -8.09 11.24 37.32
C ALA A 515 -9.49 10.69 36.99
N GLY A 516 -10.56 11.28 37.54
CA GLY A 516 -11.95 10.90 37.24
C GLY A 516 -12.50 11.46 35.93
N LEU A 517 -11.77 12.32 35.20
CA LEU A 517 -12.22 12.93 33.95
C LEU A 517 -11.81 12.13 32.70
N TYR A 518 -11.01 11.08 32.84
CA TYR A 518 -10.55 10.24 31.73
C TYR A 518 -10.40 8.77 32.16
N ASP A 519 -10.69 7.84 31.24
CA ASP A 519 -10.65 6.39 31.50
C ASP A 519 -9.28 5.77 31.18
N SER A 520 -8.46 6.45 30.38
CA SER A 520 -7.14 5.95 29.97
C SER A 520 -6.18 7.07 29.58
N ARG A 521 -4.87 6.81 29.69
CA ARG A 521 -3.82 7.71 29.20
C ARG A 521 -3.30 7.26 27.83
N CYS A 522 -3.01 8.21 26.96
CA CYS A 522 -2.37 7.92 25.68
C CYS A 522 -0.97 7.36 25.91
N LYS A 523 -0.74 6.10 25.51
CA LYS A 523 0.56 5.42 25.64
C LYS A 523 1.72 6.13 24.92
N PHE A 524 1.40 6.95 23.91
CA PHE A 524 2.35 7.79 23.20
C PHE A 524 2.71 9.07 23.98
N CYS A 525 1.77 9.64 24.74
CA CYS A 525 2.00 10.83 25.58
C CYS A 525 2.54 10.46 26.97
N PHE A 526 2.25 9.25 27.43
CA PHE A 526 2.63 8.69 28.72
C PHE A 526 3.10 7.24 28.50
N PRO A 527 4.34 7.05 28.01
CA PRO A 527 4.96 5.73 27.99
C PRO A 527 5.03 5.21 29.44
N GLU A 528 4.67 3.95 29.68
CA GLU A 528 4.81 3.35 31.01
C GLU A 528 6.29 3.19 31.33
N ASP A 529 6.78 3.89 32.36
CA ASP A 529 8.11 3.71 32.91
C ASP A 529 8.26 2.28 33.45
N LYS A 530 9.11 1.49 32.80
CA LYS A 530 9.79 0.32 33.35
C LYS A 530 11.22 0.79 33.66
N VAL A 531 11.84 0.73 34.84
CA VAL A 531 11.62 0.16 36.18
C VAL A 531 12.67 0.84 37.10
N THR A 532 12.35 1.18 38.35
CA THR A 532 13.29 0.99 39.48
C THR A 532 12.51 0.64 40.74
N GLY A 533 12.68 -0.58 41.22
CA GLY A 533 12.25 -0.99 42.56
C GLY A 533 13.30 -0.55 43.58
N ALA A 534 12.85 0.19 44.59
CA ALA A 534 13.45 0.22 45.93
C ALA A 534 12.36 0.64 46.92
N ALA A 535 11.94 -0.30 47.78
CA ALA A 535 11.29 0.01 49.05
C ALA A 535 12.38 0.30 50.10
N PRO A 536 12.09 1.03 51.20
CA PRO A 536 11.37 0.43 52.32
C PRO A 536 10.27 1.31 52.96
N SER A 537 9.43 0.61 53.73
CA SER A 537 8.62 0.96 54.91
C SER A 537 9.05 2.23 55.69
N SER A 538 8.22 2.97 56.43
CA SER A 538 7.20 2.61 57.44
C SER A 538 6.57 3.90 58.02
N GLU A 539 5.34 3.81 58.55
CA GLU A 539 4.79 4.54 59.74
C GLU A 539 4.79 6.09 59.73
N SER A 540 3.79 6.84 60.22
CA SER A 540 2.69 6.62 61.15
C SER A 540 1.82 7.90 61.23
N GLY A 541 0.59 7.71 61.72
CA GLY A 541 -0.22 8.71 62.44
C GLY A 541 -1.16 9.58 61.60
N SER A 542 -2.44 9.76 61.90
CA SER A 542 -3.32 9.26 62.97
C SER A 542 -4.73 9.81 62.73
N GLU A 543 -5.75 8.98 62.96
CA GLU A 543 -7.06 9.24 63.62
C GLU A 543 -7.94 10.40 63.12
N THR A 544 -9.17 10.13 62.69
CA THR A 544 -10.36 9.93 63.55
C THR A 544 -11.45 9.23 62.72
N ASP A 545 -11.96 8.05 63.09
CA ASP A 545 -12.96 7.73 64.13
C ASP A 545 -14.42 8.01 63.68
N SER A 546 -15.17 6.92 63.40
CA SER A 546 -16.58 6.69 63.82
C SER A 546 -17.27 5.61 62.95
N SER A 547 -17.52 4.49 63.63
CA SER A 547 -18.60 3.49 63.50
C SER A 547 -19.79 3.76 62.56
N ASP A 548 -20.17 2.74 61.78
CA ASP A 548 -21.35 1.86 62.03
C ASP A 548 -21.45 0.83 60.87
N SER A 549 -21.40 -0.48 61.13
CA SER A 549 -22.56 -1.42 61.22
C SER A 549 -23.53 -1.28 60.01
N ASP A 550 -24.00 -2.31 59.32
CA ASP A 550 -24.14 -3.74 59.57
C ASP A 550 -24.49 -4.44 58.23
N ALA A 551 -24.25 -5.75 58.19
CA ALA A 551 -25.03 -6.78 57.49
C ALA A 551 -25.68 -6.48 56.11
N GLN A 552 -25.12 -7.05 55.03
CA GLN A 552 -25.64 -8.27 54.37
C GLN A 552 -24.81 -8.62 53.13
#